data_AF-A0A2G9H781-F1
#
_entry.id   AF-A0A2G9H781-F1
#
_cell.length_a   1.000
_cell.length_b   1.000
_cell.length_c   1.000
_cell.angle_alpha   90.00
_cell.angle_beta   90.00
_cell.angle_gamma   90.00
#
_symmetry.space_group_name_H-M   'P 1'
#
loop_
_entity.id
_entity.type
_entity.pdbx_description
1 polymer ?
#
loop_
_entity_poly.entity_id
_entity_poly.type
_entity_poly.pdbx_seq_one_letter_code
_entity_poly.pdbx_strand_id
1 'polypeptide(L)'
;MLKNWSTTEKRLQKFRDLRMEQKTGRLNRLQKRDAAVMKRQLSRLQTYLGGIKYMTGLPDIVIIVDQHQEYTALRECITLGIPTICLIDTNCDPDLADISIPANDDAISSIRLILNKLVFAICKGRSSYIRNP
;
A
#
# COMPACT_ATOMS: atom_id res chain seq x y z
N MET A 1 0.44 -8.02 -5.41
CA MET A 1 0.01 -8.10 -4.00
C MET A 1 -1.49 -8.32 -3.82
N LEU A 2 -2.33 -7.75 -4.69
CA LEU A 2 -3.79 -7.77 -4.60
C LEU A 2 -4.37 -9.08 -5.13
N LYS A 3 -3.91 -9.56 -6.29
CA LYS A 3 -4.46 -10.76 -6.97
C LYS A 3 -4.38 -12.04 -6.12
N ASN A 4 -3.33 -12.17 -5.30
CA ASN A 4 -3.16 -13.31 -4.39
C ASN A 4 -3.33 -12.88 -2.93
N TRP A 5 -4.50 -12.30 -2.62
CA TRP A 5 -4.80 -11.75 -1.30
C TRP A 5 -4.66 -12.77 -0.18
N SER A 6 -5.11 -14.01 -0.37
CA SER A 6 -5.02 -15.07 0.65
C SER A 6 -3.56 -15.37 1.07
N THR A 7 -2.60 -15.25 0.15
CA THR A 7 -1.18 -15.39 0.48
C THR A 7 -0.64 -14.14 1.17
N THR A 8 -1.06 -12.95 0.71
CA THR A 8 -0.69 -11.67 1.34
C THR A 8 -1.19 -11.59 2.78
N GLU A 9 -2.42 -12.03 3.03
CA GLU A 9 -3.05 -12.09 4.36
C GLU A 9 -2.28 -13.01 5.31
N LYS A 10 -1.90 -14.22 4.87
CA LYS A 10 -1.04 -15.12 5.66
C LYS A 10 0.30 -14.46 6.03
N ARG A 11 0.91 -13.71 5.10
CA ARG A 11 2.16 -12.97 5.37
C ARG A 11 1.94 -11.80 6.33
N LEU A 12 0.81 -11.11 6.23
CA LEU A 12 0.38 -10.07 7.17
C LEU A 12 0.19 -10.62 8.58
N GLN A 13 -0.43 -11.79 8.72
CA GLN A 13 -0.58 -12.45 10.01
C GLN A 13 0.79 -12.78 10.62
N LYS A 14 1.67 -13.42 9.84
CA LYS A 14 3.05 -13.70 10.27
C LYS A 14 3.81 -12.44 10.68
N PHE A 15 3.59 -11.32 9.98
CA PHE A 15 4.18 -10.04 10.33
C PHE A 15 3.65 -9.50 11.66
N ARG A 16 2.35 -9.62 11.93
CA ARG A 16 1.74 -9.25 13.22
C ARG A 16 2.30 -10.09 14.36
N ASP A 17 2.44 -11.39 14.16
CA ASP A 17 2.96 -12.33 15.15
C ASP A 17 4.42 -11.99 15.52
N LEU A 18 5.29 -11.83 14.52
CA LEU A 18 6.70 -11.46 14.75
C LEU A 18 6.85 -10.10 15.45
N ARG A 19 5.96 -9.15 15.16
CA ARG A 19 5.95 -7.84 15.83
C ARG A 19 5.54 -7.96 17.30
N MET A 20 4.60 -8.85 17.61
CA MET A 20 4.21 -9.17 18.98
C MET A 20 5.34 -9.88 19.74
N GLU A 21 6.01 -10.84 19.12
CA GLU A 21 7.18 -11.53 19.70
C GLU A 21 8.34 -10.58 20.00
N GLN A 22 8.56 -9.58 19.12
CA GLN A 22 9.54 -8.53 19.38
C GLN A 22 9.15 -7.67 20.58
N LYS A 23 7.89 -7.22 20.66
CA LYS A 23 7.40 -6.38 21.76
C LYS A 23 7.43 -7.07 23.12
N THR A 24 7.11 -8.37 23.15
CA THR A 24 7.12 -9.19 24.37
C THR A 24 8.52 -9.61 24.80
N GLY A 25 9.56 -9.26 24.03
CA GLY A 25 10.95 -9.61 24.36
C GLY A 25 11.29 -11.09 24.15
N ARG A 26 10.41 -11.88 23.54
CA ARG A 26 10.63 -13.32 23.28
C ARG A 26 11.87 -13.56 22.41
N LEU A 27 12.15 -12.64 21.48
CA LEU A 27 13.34 -12.67 20.63
C LEU A 27 14.66 -12.63 21.41
N ASN A 28 14.67 -12.05 22.61
CA ASN A 28 15.88 -11.95 23.44
C ASN A 28 16.21 -13.26 24.16
N ARG A 29 15.27 -14.21 24.22
CA ARG A 29 15.46 -15.55 24.80
C ARG A 29 16.01 -16.57 23.79
N LEU A 30 16.09 -16.18 22.51
CA LEU A 30 16.61 -17.04 21.44
C LEU A 30 18.13 -16.93 21.33
N GLN A 31 18.76 -17.93 20.70
CA GLN A 31 20.17 -17.85 20.34
C GLN A 31 20.42 -16.68 19.38
N LYS A 32 21.63 -16.08 19.44
CA LYS A 32 22.00 -14.91 18.62
C LYS A 32 21.73 -15.11 17.13
N ARG A 33 21.98 -16.34 16.61
CA ARG A 33 21.72 -16.70 15.21
C ARG A 33 20.24 -16.59 14.86
N ASP A 34 19.38 -17.23 15.65
CA ASP A 34 17.93 -17.27 15.39
C ASP A 34 17.31 -15.89 15.57
N ALA A 35 17.72 -15.15 16.61
CA ALA A 35 17.31 -13.77 16.81
C ALA A 35 17.68 -12.87 15.61
N ALA A 36 18.85 -13.08 15.01
CA ALA A 36 19.27 -12.34 13.81
C ALA A 36 18.42 -12.69 12.58
N VAL A 37 18.10 -13.97 12.37
CA VAL A 37 17.21 -14.41 11.27
C VAL A 37 15.82 -13.78 11.41
N MET A 38 15.24 -13.83 12.61
CA MET A 38 13.92 -13.25 12.88
C MET A 38 13.90 -11.73 12.69
N LYS A 39 14.95 -11.02 13.14
CA LYS A 39 15.09 -9.58 12.90
C LYS A 39 15.17 -9.22 11.42
N ARG A 40 15.95 -9.98 10.62
CA ARG A 40 16.03 -9.78 9.16
C ARG A 40 14.68 -10.02 8.50
N GLN A 41 13.97 -11.08 8.89
CA GLN A 41 12.65 -11.39 8.36
C GLN A 41 11.64 -10.30 8.72
N LEU A 42 11.64 -9.81 9.97
CA LEU A 42 10.77 -8.73 10.40
C LEU A 42 11.05 -7.43 9.63
N SER A 43 12.33 -7.07 9.44
CA SER A 43 12.72 -5.91 8.64
C SER A 43 12.19 -6.02 7.20
N ARG A 44 12.38 -7.18 6.56
CA ARG A 44 11.85 -7.44 5.21
C ARG A 44 10.33 -7.29 5.16
N LEU A 45 9.61 -7.89 6.10
CA LEU A 45 8.15 -7.78 6.15
C LEU A 45 7.67 -6.35 6.43
N GLN A 46 8.39 -5.60 7.27
CA GLN A 46 8.10 -4.19 7.55
C GLN A 46 8.24 -3.31 6.30
N THR A 47 9.25 -3.56 5.46
CA THR A 47 9.44 -2.82 4.20
C THR A 47 8.28 -3.05 3.23
N TYR A 48 7.86 -4.31 3.02
CA TYR A 48 6.85 -4.63 2.00
C TYR A 48 5.40 -4.55 2.49
N LEU A 49 5.13 -4.89 3.75
CA LEU A 49 3.77 -5.00 4.30
C LEU A 49 3.43 -3.90 5.32
N GLY A 50 4.38 -3.03 5.64
CA GLY A 50 4.21 -1.99 6.65
C GLY A 50 3.07 -1.03 6.36
N GLY A 51 2.87 -0.68 5.08
CA GLY A 51 1.81 0.22 4.62
C GLY A 51 0.40 -0.40 4.70
N ILE A 52 0.30 -1.72 4.56
CA ILE A 52 -0.99 -2.44 4.52
C ILE A 52 -1.29 -3.22 5.81
N LYS A 53 -0.52 -3.03 6.88
CA LYS A 53 -0.65 -3.76 8.14
C LYS A 53 -2.06 -3.72 8.76
N TYR A 54 -2.83 -2.67 8.48
CA TYR A 54 -4.17 -2.45 8.99
C TYR A 54 -5.28 -2.86 8.02
N MET A 55 -4.93 -3.25 6.79
CA MET A 55 -5.93 -3.77 5.84
C MET A 55 -6.41 -5.14 6.30
N THR A 56 -7.72 -5.33 6.28
CA THR A 56 -8.41 -6.59 6.59
C THR A 56 -8.96 -7.27 5.34
N GLY A 57 -9.11 -6.53 4.24
CA GLY A 57 -9.61 -7.02 2.97
C GLY A 57 -8.99 -6.28 1.79
N LEU A 58 -9.47 -6.60 0.59
CA LEU A 58 -9.12 -5.89 -0.63
C LEU A 58 -9.64 -4.44 -0.58
N PRO A 59 -8.91 -3.49 -1.18
CA PRO A 59 -9.37 -2.12 -1.29
C PRO A 59 -10.45 -1.99 -2.39
N ASP A 60 -11.42 -1.10 -2.17
CA ASP A 60 -12.45 -0.78 -3.17
C ASP A 60 -11.98 0.26 -4.20
N ILE A 61 -10.97 1.08 -3.86
CA ILE A 61 -10.38 2.09 -4.75
C ILE A 61 -8.86 2.10 -4.50
N VAL A 62 -8.08 2.23 -5.58
CA VAL A 62 -6.62 2.36 -5.50
C VAL A 62 -6.18 3.67 -6.16
N ILE A 63 -5.32 4.41 -5.47
CA ILE A 63 -4.65 5.60 -6.01
C ILE A 63 -3.20 5.21 -6.36
N ILE A 64 -2.79 5.44 -7.60
CA ILE A 64 -1.47 5.08 -8.13
C ILE A 64 -0.73 6.34 -8.56
N VAL A 65 0.57 6.39 -8.26
CA VAL A 65 1.50 7.40 -8.75
C VAL A 65 2.53 6.68 -9.59
N ASP A 66 2.89 7.27 -10.74
CA ASP A 66 3.81 6.69 -11.72
C ASP A 66 3.32 5.35 -12.29
N GLN A 67 2.61 5.45 -13.41
CA GLN A 67 2.03 4.29 -14.09
C GLN A 67 3.11 3.34 -14.64
N HIS A 68 4.28 3.86 -15.02
CA HIS A 68 5.33 3.07 -15.63
C HIS A 68 6.02 2.18 -14.59
N GLN A 69 6.33 2.73 -13.41
CA GLN A 69 6.91 1.95 -12.31
C GLN A 69 5.89 0.99 -11.68
N GLU A 70 4.62 1.41 -11.56
CA GLU A 70 3.58 0.66 -10.87
C GLU A 70 2.64 -0.13 -11.80
N TYR A 71 3.12 -0.46 -13.01
CA TYR A 71 2.36 -1.22 -14.01
C TYR A 71 1.75 -2.52 -13.47
N THR A 72 2.48 -3.22 -12.59
CA THR A 72 2.01 -4.45 -11.97
C THR A 72 0.80 -4.20 -11.06
N ALA A 73 0.81 -3.11 -10.29
CA ALA A 73 -0.30 -2.75 -9.42
C ALA A 73 -1.55 -2.42 -10.24
N LEU A 74 -1.39 -1.68 -11.34
CA LEU A 74 -2.47 -1.34 -12.27
C LEU A 74 -3.09 -2.60 -12.89
N ARG A 75 -2.27 -3.52 -13.41
CA ARG A 75 -2.73 -4.80 -13.97
C ARG A 75 -3.48 -5.66 -12.96
N GLU A 76 -3.01 -5.70 -11.71
CA GLU A 76 -3.71 -6.40 -10.65
C GLU A 76 -5.08 -5.78 -10.35
N CYS A 77 -5.18 -4.44 -10.31
CA CYS A 77 -6.44 -3.72 -10.11
C CYS A 77 -7.43 -4.00 -11.25
N ILE A 78 -7.00 -3.90 -12.51
CA ILE A 78 -7.81 -4.22 -13.70
C ILE A 78 -8.34 -5.66 -13.62
N THR A 79 -7.47 -6.62 -13.26
CA THR A 79 -7.87 -8.04 -13.16
C THR A 79 -8.92 -8.27 -12.08
N LEU A 80 -8.87 -7.49 -10.99
CA LEU A 80 -9.79 -7.60 -9.87
C LEU A 80 -11.04 -6.71 -10.02
N GLY A 81 -11.10 -5.87 -11.06
CA GLY A 81 -12.17 -4.88 -11.24
C GLY A 81 -12.16 -3.78 -10.18
N ILE A 82 -10.99 -3.48 -9.60
CA ILE A 82 -10.83 -2.41 -8.62
C ILE A 82 -10.59 -1.09 -9.37
N PRO A 83 -11.44 -0.06 -9.20
CA PRO A 83 -11.27 1.21 -9.86
C PRO A 83 -10.01 1.94 -9.39
N THR A 84 -9.36 2.61 -10.35
CA THR A 84 -8.04 3.22 -10.19
C THR A 84 -8.06 4.72 -10.48
N ILE A 85 -7.39 5.48 -9.62
CA ILE A 85 -7.10 6.91 -9.84
C ILE A 85 -5.59 7.02 -10.03
N CYS A 86 -5.13 7.40 -11.22
CA CYS A 86 -3.70 7.42 -11.55
C CYS A 86 -3.22 8.82 -11.88
N LEU A 87 -2.04 9.19 -11.38
CA LEU A 87 -1.27 10.32 -11.92
C LEU A 87 -0.55 9.84 -13.18
N ILE A 88 -0.70 10.57 -14.28
CA ILE A 88 -0.24 10.18 -15.61
C ILE A 88 0.60 11.30 -16.22
N ASP A 89 1.85 11.00 -16.58
CA ASP A 89 2.72 11.87 -17.36
C ASP A 89 2.60 11.56 -18.87
N THR A 90 3.26 12.35 -19.69
CA THR A 90 3.29 12.30 -21.16
C THR A 90 3.73 10.97 -21.77
N ASN A 91 4.42 10.13 -21.00
CA ASN A 91 4.92 8.81 -21.42
C ASN A 91 3.99 7.63 -21.03
N CYS A 92 2.81 7.93 -20.51
CA CYS A 92 1.90 6.95 -19.94
C CYS A 92 0.60 6.81 -20.76
N ASP A 93 -0.07 5.66 -20.64
CA ASP A 93 -1.31 5.33 -21.38
C ASP A 93 -2.56 5.61 -20.52
N PRO A 94 -3.36 6.65 -20.84
CA PRO A 94 -4.50 7.06 -20.03
C PRO A 94 -5.66 6.04 -20.02
N ASP A 95 -5.70 5.09 -20.95
CA ASP A 95 -6.78 4.10 -21.05
C ASP A 95 -6.65 2.97 -20.01
N LEU A 96 -5.48 2.86 -19.36
CA LEU A 96 -5.24 1.83 -18.36
C LEU A 96 -5.75 2.21 -16.95
N ALA A 97 -6.16 3.46 -16.72
CA ALA A 97 -6.71 3.92 -15.46
C ALA A 97 -8.15 4.43 -15.63
N ASP A 98 -9.00 4.22 -14.63
CA ASP A 98 -10.41 4.66 -14.70
C ASP A 98 -10.54 6.18 -14.57
N ILE A 99 -9.70 6.77 -13.72
CA ILE A 99 -9.60 8.23 -13.56
C ILE A 99 -8.14 8.64 -13.71
N SER A 100 -7.86 9.29 -14.83
CA SER A 100 -6.53 9.75 -15.21
C SER A 100 -6.34 11.22 -14.85
N ILE A 101 -5.37 11.52 -13.98
CA ILE A 101 -4.99 12.88 -13.59
C ILE A 101 -3.68 13.23 -14.31
N PRO A 102 -3.71 14.08 -15.35
CA PRO A 102 -2.50 14.50 -16.03
C PRO A 102 -1.61 15.30 -15.08
N ALA A 103 -0.38 14.84 -14.88
CA ALA A 103 0.55 15.38 -13.90
C ALA A 103 1.98 15.01 -14.24
N ASN A 104 2.94 15.84 -13.80
CA ASN A 104 4.35 15.46 -13.81
C ASN A 104 4.60 14.53 -12.60
N ASP A 105 5.04 13.30 -12.85
CA ASP A 105 5.35 12.29 -11.82
C ASP A 105 6.83 12.24 -11.42
N ASP A 106 7.72 12.86 -12.20
CA ASP A 106 9.14 13.08 -11.83
C ASP A 106 9.31 14.13 -10.71
N ALA A 107 8.40 15.10 -10.63
CA ALA A 107 8.52 16.26 -9.75
C ALA A 107 7.88 16.01 -8.37
N ILE A 108 8.71 15.97 -7.33
CA ILE A 108 8.26 15.86 -5.92
C ILE A 108 7.23 16.93 -5.56
N SER A 109 7.39 18.16 -6.06
CA SER A 109 6.45 19.26 -5.84
C SER A 109 5.06 18.99 -6.43
N SER A 110 5.02 18.43 -7.66
CA SER A 110 3.80 18.04 -8.36
C SER A 110 3.08 16.91 -7.61
N ILE A 111 3.79 15.81 -7.34
CA ILE A 111 3.25 14.67 -6.56
C ILE A 111 2.71 15.15 -5.23
N ARG A 112 3.48 15.94 -4.48
CA ARG A 112 3.09 16.45 -3.17
C ARG A 112 1.83 17.32 -3.25
N LEU A 113 1.73 18.20 -4.25
CA LEU A 113 0.56 19.06 -4.41
C LEU A 113 -0.71 18.25 -4.65
N ILE A 114 -0.64 17.30 -5.59
CA ILE A 114 -1.80 16.49 -6.00
C ILE A 114 -2.21 15.55 -4.86
N LEU A 115 -1.25 14.81 -4.28
CA LEU A 115 -1.54 13.91 -3.17
C LEU A 115 -2.09 14.65 -1.96
N ASN A 116 -1.57 15.83 -1.61
CA ASN A 116 -2.13 16.62 -0.51
C ASN A 116 -3.57 17.04 -0.79
N LYS A 117 -3.90 17.39 -2.03
CA LYS A 117 -5.27 17.75 -2.42
C LYS A 117 -6.21 16.56 -2.32
N LEU A 118 -5.78 15.38 -2.80
CA LEU A 118 -6.53 14.13 -2.68
C LEU A 118 -6.74 13.73 -1.22
N VAL A 119 -5.69 13.75 -0.40
CA VAL A 119 -5.76 13.46 1.04
C VAL A 119 -6.71 14.43 1.74
N PHE A 120 -6.69 15.72 1.39
CA PHE A 120 -7.63 16.70 1.94
C PHE A 120 -9.09 16.36 1.59
N ALA A 121 -9.36 15.93 0.35
CA ALA A 121 -10.68 15.46 -0.07
C ALA A 121 -11.11 14.19 0.68
N ILE A 122 -10.23 13.21 0.83
CA ILE A 122 -10.46 11.98 1.60
C ILE A 122 -10.78 12.33 3.07
N CYS A 123 -10.04 13.24 3.68
CA CYS A 123 -10.28 13.69 5.06
C CYS A 123 -11.64 14.38 5.23
N LYS A 124 -12.06 15.19 4.26
CA LYS A 124 -13.40 15.81 4.22
C LYS A 124 -14.51 14.77 4.07
N GLY A 125 -14.33 13.82 3.15
CA GLY A 125 -15.24 12.69 2.95
C GLY A 125 -15.38 11.85 4.21
N ARG A 126 -14.25 11.46 4.82
CA ARG A 126 -14.21 10.71 6.08
C ARG A 126 -14.94 11.44 7.21
N SER A 127 -14.69 12.74 7.38
CA SER A 127 -15.38 13.53 8.41
C SER A 127 -16.90 13.60 8.18
N SER A 128 -17.34 13.57 6.93
CA SER A 128 -18.76 13.60 6.58
C SER A 128 -19.42 12.24 6.81
N TYR A 129 -18.74 11.15 6.43
CA TYR A 129 -19.17 9.78 6.72
C TYR A 129 -19.25 9.50 8.22
N ILE A 130 -18.29 9.98 9.03
CA ILE A 130 -18.36 9.83 10.49
C ILE A 130 -19.58 10.56 11.09
N ARG A 131 -20.01 11.67 10.49
CA ARG A 131 -21.21 12.40 10.93
C ARG A 131 -22.50 11.72 10.49
N ASN A 132 -22.51 11.15 9.28
CA ASN A 132 -23.66 10.48 8.66
C ASN A 132 -23.21 9.11 8.12
N PRO A 133 -23.15 8.08 8.97
CA PRO A 133 -22.71 6.74 8.57
C PRO A 133 -23.72 6.02 7.66
#